data_AF-A0A657F250-F1
#
_entry.id   AF-A0A657F250-F1
#
_cell.length_a   1.000
_cell.length_b   1.000
_cell.length_c   1.000
_cell.angle_alpha   90.00
_cell.angle_beta   90.00
_cell.angle_gamma   90.00
#
_symmetry.space_group_name_H-M   'P 1'
#
loop_
_entity.id
_entity.type
_entity.pdbx_description
1 polymer ?
#
loop_
_entity_poly.entity_id
_entity_poly.type
_entity_poly.pdbx_seq_one_letter_code
_entity_poly.pdbx_strand_id
1 'polypeptide(L)'
;MTDISPTERQVFPLTAGRNVFLAGMDWKTLPASHKNPRTFARSLGAVRYISCEYLSTEDTDRHIMVAAVSQNTLPKGSRRYFSLAMLILPLLESGGYAIVELSQANDTELYGFVSAVDGILVSDLVGTREEIREAREIFLTINSAPEHGWTCYEPPSFNGPDGRGPLPLETLTGAGKYPAEARLHPVSRGPQLIPVLLILTLLGTAWYGWQYYERLKAEKAALAEAAQKAAEERITPPWLSMPETG
;
A
#
# COMPACT_ATOMS: atom_id res chain seq x y z
N MET A 1 -21.90 19.79 29.04
CA MET A 1 -21.73 18.95 27.84
C MET A 1 -20.29 19.14 27.40
N THR A 2 -19.39 18.36 28.00
CA THR A 2 -17.95 18.42 27.73
C THR A 2 -17.71 17.66 26.43
N ASP A 3 -17.39 18.42 25.40
CA ASP A 3 -16.88 17.93 24.13
C ASP A 3 -15.48 17.37 24.41
N ILE A 4 -15.40 16.08 24.73
CA ILE A 4 -14.14 15.35 24.72
C ILE A 4 -13.85 15.14 23.23
N SER A 5 -13.25 16.16 22.62
CA SER A 5 -12.57 15.98 21.34
C SER A 5 -11.64 14.78 21.52
N PRO A 6 -11.78 13.70 20.72
CA PRO A 6 -10.88 12.58 20.85
C PRO A 6 -9.47 13.10 20.60
N THR A 7 -8.57 12.87 21.56
CA THR A 7 -7.13 12.95 21.35
C THR A 7 -6.86 12.36 19.97
N GLU A 8 -6.32 13.17 19.06
CA GLU A 8 -6.14 12.84 17.65
C GLU A 8 -5.58 11.41 17.55
N ARG A 9 -6.40 10.43 17.12
CA ARG A 9 -6.05 9.00 17.13
C ARG A 9 -4.74 8.82 16.37
N GLN A 10 -3.66 8.62 17.12
CA GLN A 10 -2.32 8.61 16.56
C GLN A 10 -1.95 7.18 16.17
N VAL A 11 -1.76 6.96 14.87
CA VAL A 11 -1.18 5.71 14.37
C VAL A 11 0.27 5.65 14.81
N PHE A 12 0.64 4.60 15.54
CA PHE A 12 1.98 4.41 16.08
C PHE A 12 2.82 3.46 15.18
N PRO A 13 3.95 3.92 14.62
CA PRO A 13 4.82 3.08 13.81
C PRO A 13 5.89 2.39 14.66
N LEU A 14 5.76 1.07 14.83
CA LEU A 14 6.78 0.21 15.42
C LEU A 14 7.73 -0.30 14.32
N THR A 15 9.02 -0.01 14.44
CA THR A 15 10.03 -0.43 13.46
C THR A 15 10.74 -1.70 13.92
N ALA A 16 10.73 -2.75 13.10
CA ALA A 16 11.55 -3.94 13.31
C ALA A 16 12.32 -4.29 12.02
N GLY A 17 13.64 -4.08 12.04
CA GLY A 17 14.50 -4.21 10.87
C GLY A 17 14.08 -3.27 9.74
N ARG A 18 13.70 -3.81 8.58
CA ARG A 18 13.26 -3.03 7.39
C ARG A 18 11.74 -2.94 7.26
N ASN A 19 11.00 -3.47 8.22
CA ASN A 19 9.55 -3.48 8.22
C ASN A 19 9.01 -2.54 9.31
N VAL A 20 7.83 -2.00 9.05
CA VAL A 20 7.10 -1.16 10.00
C VAL A 20 5.75 -1.81 10.27
N PHE A 21 5.39 -1.87 11.54
CA PHE A 21 4.12 -2.39 12.06
C PHE A 21 3.34 -1.21 12.64
N LEU A 22 2.12 -1.01 12.17
CA LEU A 22 1.29 0.12 12.54
C LEU A 22 0.22 -0.34 13.52
N ALA A 23 0.18 0.31 14.68
CA ALA A 23 -0.87 0.17 15.68
C ALA A 23 -1.75 1.44 15.71
N GLY A 24 -2.98 1.33 16.18
CA GLY A 24 -3.89 2.48 16.30
C GLY A 24 -4.45 2.94 14.97
N MET A 25 -4.62 2.03 14.00
CA MET A 25 -5.14 2.41 12.68
C MET A 25 -6.64 2.73 12.75
N ASP A 26 -7.07 3.76 12.02
CA ASP A 26 -8.47 4.15 11.95
C ASP A 26 -9.24 3.28 10.94
N TRP A 27 -9.94 2.27 11.44
CA TRP A 27 -10.73 1.32 10.66
C TRP A 27 -12.14 1.87 10.40
N LYS A 28 -12.54 1.86 9.12
CA LYS A 28 -13.86 2.33 8.68
C LYS A 28 -14.49 1.32 7.75
N THR A 29 -15.79 1.07 7.91
CA THR A 29 -16.55 0.30 6.92
C THR A 29 -16.53 1.02 5.58
N LEU A 30 -16.28 0.27 4.50
CA LEU A 30 -16.29 0.75 3.13
C LEU A 30 -17.70 1.27 2.80
N PRO A 31 -17.87 2.57 2.50
CA PRO A 31 -19.17 3.10 2.17
C PRO A 31 -19.66 2.56 0.82
N ALA A 32 -20.96 2.34 0.68
CA ALA A 32 -21.58 1.91 -0.58
C ALA A 32 -21.31 2.85 -1.77
N SER A 33 -20.98 4.12 -1.51
CA SER A 33 -20.60 5.10 -2.53
C SER A 33 -19.25 4.81 -3.19
N HIS A 34 -18.41 3.94 -2.60
CA HIS A 34 -17.10 3.59 -3.12
C HIS A 34 -17.08 2.13 -3.60
N LYS A 35 -16.64 1.93 -4.85
CA LYS A 35 -16.59 0.60 -5.49
C LYS A 35 -15.55 -0.35 -4.88
N ASN A 36 -14.47 0.18 -4.31
CA ASN A 36 -13.41 -0.64 -3.73
C ASN A 36 -12.61 0.11 -2.64
N PRO A 37 -11.95 -0.62 -1.72
CA PRO A 37 -11.16 -0.06 -0.63
C PRO A 37 -10.08 0.93 -1.08
N ARG A 38 -9.44 0.67 -2.23
CA ARG A 38 -8.38 1.52 -2.75
C ARG A 38 -8.88 2.92 -3.12
N THR A 39 -10.05 3.01 -3.76
CA THR A 39 -10.65 4.30 -4.13
C THR A 39 -11.09 5.08 -2.90
N PHE A 40 -11.59 4.40 -1.87
CA PHE A 40 -11.95 5.02 -0.60
C PHE A 40 -10.70 5.52 0.15
N ALA A 41 -9.66 4.70 0.27
CA ALA A 41 -8.40 5.15 0.87
C ALA A 41 -7.79 6.36 0.11
N ARG A 42 -7.95 6.42 -1.21
CA ARG A 42 -7.53 7.58 -2.00
C ARG A 42 -8.31 8.85 -1.67
N SER A 43 -9.63 8.76 -1.50
CA SER A 43 -10.44 9.93 -1.14
C SER A 43 -10.10 10.45 0.26
N LEU A 44 -9.56 9.59 1.13
CA LEU A 44 -8.98 9.97 2.43
C LEU A 44 -7.55 10.55 2.34
N GLY A 45 -7.00 10.76 1.14
CA GLY A 45 -5.64 11.29 0.95
C GLY A 45 -4.53 10.31 1.35
N ALA A 46 -4.83 9.02 1.48
CA ALA A 46 -3.85 8.02 1.93
C ALA A 46 -2.88 7.59 0.83
N VAL A 47 -1.68 7.17 1.25
CA VAL A 47 -0.66 6.56 0.37
C VAL A 47 -0.60 5.04 0.52
N ARG A 48 -1.03 4.53 1.67
CA ARG A 48 -1.13 3.11 1.99
C ARG A 48 -2.51 2.80 2.56
N TYR A 49 -2.99 1.59 2.31
CA TYR A 49 -4.26 1.11 2.86
C TYR A 49 -4.21 -0.39 3.11
N ILE A 50 -5.11 -0.87 3.95
CA ILE A 50 -5.39 -2.28 4.19
C ILE A 50 -6.90 -2.45 4.28
N SER A 51 -7.38 -3.65 3.99
CA SER A 51 -8.79 -3.98 4.12
C SER A 51 -8.98 -5.42 4.52
N CYS A 52 -10.01 -5.70 5.31
CA CYS A 52 -10.44 -7.05 5.65
C CYS A 52 -11.97 -7.16 5.46
N GLU A 53 -12.43 -8.35 5.13
CA GLU A 53 -13.85 -8.68 5.05
C GLU A 53 -14.34 -9.12 6.43
N TYR A 54 -15.60 -8.79 6.75
CA TYR A 54 -16.31 -9.32 7.91
C TYR A 54 -17.76 -9.61 7.53
N LEU A 55 -18.39 -10.58 8.20
CA LEU A 55 -19.85 -10.75 8.15
C LEU A 55 -20.48 -9.89 9.23
N SER A 56 -21.47 -9.09 8.87
CA SER A 56 -22.27 -8.38 9.86
C SER A 56 -23.27 -9.33 10.51
N THR A 57 -23.44 -9.21 11.81
CA THR A 57 -24.47 -9.93 12.58
C THR A 57 -25.87 -9.36 12.37
N GLU A 58 -25.99 -8.15 11.81
CA GLU A 58 -27.26 -7.45 11.61
C GLU A 58 -27.95 -7.76 10.28
N ASP A 59 -27.19 -7.90 9.19
CA ASP A 59 -27.74 -8.02 7.83
C ASP A 59 -27.28 -9.27 7.06
N THR A 60 -26.47 -10.15 7.67
CA THR A 60 -25.88 -11.36 7.05
C THR A 60 -25.02 -11.12 5.79
N ASP A 61 -24.81 -9.86 5.42
CA ASP A 61 -24.00 -9.48 4.27
C ASP A 61 -22.51 -9.37 4.65
N ARG A 62 -21.68 -9.53 3.63
CA ARG A 62 -20.24 -9.30 3.76
C ARG A 62 -19.93 -7.82 3.59
N HIS A 63 -19.29 -7.26 4.60
CA HIS A 63 -18.81 -5.89 4.61
C HIS A 63 -17.28 -5.86 4.56
N ILE A 64 -16.73 -4.72 4.18
CA ILE A 64 -15.29 -4.53 4.11
C ILE A 64 -14.90 -3.41 5.07
N MET A 65 -14.00 -3.66 6.01
CA MET A 65 -13.33 -2.60 6.75
C MET A 65 -12.08 -2.17 6.02
N VAL A 66 -11.79 -0.88 6.07
CA VAL A 66 -10.64 -0.25 5.43
C VAL A 66 -9.97 0.66 6.44
N ALA A 67 -8.66 0.49 6.58
CA ALA A 67 -7.81 1.44 7.28
C ALA A 67 -6.78 2.02 6.32
N ALA A 68 -6.56 3.34 6.42
CA ALA A 68 -5.81 4.12 5.46
C ALA A 68 -4.80 5.03 6.16
N VAL A 69 -3.61 5.17 5.58
CA VAL A 69 -2.49 5.89 6.21
C VAL A 69 -1.88 6.91 5.27
N SER A 70 -1.70 8.13 5.79
CA SER A 70 -1.08 9.25 5.09
C SER A 70 0.45 9.12 5.05
N GLN A 71 1.10 9.88 4.18
CA GLN A 71 2.56 9.84 4.06
C GLN A 71 3.28 10.35 5.31
N ASN A 72 2.66 11.26 6.08
CA ASN A 72 3.26 11.92 7.23
C ASN A 72 3.45 10.96 8.42
N THR A 73 2.63 9.91 8.48
CA THR A 73 2.67 8.88 9.51
C THR A 73 3.77 7.84 9.28
N LEU A 74 4.24 7.68 8.03
CA LEU A 74 5.09 6.57 7.64
C LEU A 74 6.58 6.92 7.76
N PRO A 75 7.39 6.13 8.50
CA PRO A 75 8.84 6.28 8.51
C PRO A 75 9.44 6.15 7.10
N LYS A 76 10.44 6.98 6.78
CA LYS A 76 11.15 6.92 5.51
C LYS A 76 12.09 5.70 5.45
N GLY A 77 12.31 5.15 4.25
CA GLY A 77 13.28 4.06 4.02
C GLY A 77 12.77 2.64 4.30
N SER A 78 11.54 2.49 4.81
CA SER A 78 10.93 1.20 5.10
C SER A 78 10.56 0.42 3.84
N ARG A 79 10.78 -0.91 3.87
CA ARG A 79 10.49 -1.80 2.74
C ARG A 79 9.01 -2.17 2.65
N ARG A 80 8.40 -2.46 3.79
CA ARG A 80 7.01 -2.94 3.91
C ARG A 80 6.37 -2.40 5.18
N TYR A 81 5.05 -2.29 5.13
CA TYR A 81 4.20 -1.82 6.21
C TYR A 81 3.15 -2.89 6.49
N PHE A 82 2.90 -3.17 7.76
CA PHE A 82 1.95 -4.16 8.24
C PHE A 82 1.02 -3.55 9.30
N SER A 83 -0.22 -4.02 9.39
CA SER A 83 -1.13 -3.69 10.49
C SER A 83 -0.87 -4.66 11.64
N LEU A 84 -0.64 -4.11 12.84
CA LEU A 84 -0.47 -4.92 14.04
C LEU A 84 -1.79 -5.60 14.44
N ALA A 85 -2.92 -4.90 14.30
CA ALA A 85 -4.24 -5.50 14.51
C ALA A 85 -4.48 -6.74 13.65
N MET A 86 -4.04 -6.73 12.39
CA MET A 86 -4.20 -7.89 11.49
C MET A 86 -3.20 -9.03 11.76
N LEU A 87 -2.15 -8.80 12.53
CA LEU A 87 -1.30 -9.87 13.06
C LEU A 87 -1.89 -10.48 14.33
N ILE A 88 -2.57 -9.67 15.14
CA ILE A 88 -3.18 -10.08 16.41
C ILE A 88 -4.52 -10.77 16.21
N LEU A 89 -5.36 -10.28 15.28
CA LEU A 89 -6.74 -10.74 15.12
C LEU A 89 -6.88 -12.28 15.05
N PRO A 90 -6.05 -13.03 14.29
CA PRO A 90 -6.15 -14.49 14.26
C PRO A 90 -5.87 -15.18 15.60
N LEU A 91 -5.17 -14.52 16.53
CA LEU A 91 -4.87 -15.04 17.86
C LEU A 91 -6.03 -14.91 18.85
N LEU A 92 -7.01 -14.05 18.54
CA LEU A 92 -8.17 -13.80 19.40
C LEU A 92 -9.32 -14.82 19.17
N GLU A 93 -9.12 -15.79 18.27
CA GLU A 93 -10.07 -16.87 17.99
C GLU A 93 -11.50 -16.35 17.73
N SER A 94 -12.46 -16.73 18.58
CA SER A 94 -13.87 -16.31 18.49
C SER A 94 -14.15 -14.93 19.10
N GLY A 95 -13.21 -14.35 19.84
CA GLY A 95 -13.37 -13.04 20.45
C GLY A 95 -12.47 -12.82 21.66
N GLY A 96 -12.13 -11.55 21.90
CA GLY A 96 -11.27 -11.15 23.00
C GLY A 96 -10.51 -9.88 22.71
N TYR A 97 -9.38 -9.71 23.38
CA TYR A 97 -8.51 -8.56 23.16
C TYR A 97 -7.05 -8.88 23.48
N ALA A 98 -6.16 -8.07 22.94
CA ALA A 98 -4.75 -8.05 23.28
C ALA A 98 -4.31 -6.63 23.61
N ILE A 99 -3.57 -6.51 24.71
CA ILE A 99 -2.79 -5.32 25.06
C ILE A 99 -1.31 -5.64 24.81
N VAL A 100 -0.65 -4.80 24.03
CA VAL A 100 0.78 -4.94 23.69
C VAL A 100 1.53 -3.69 24.09
N GLU A 101 2.71 -3.83 24.69
CA GLU A 101 3.57 -2.70 25.04
C GLU A 101 4.26 -2.19 23.78
N LEU A 102 4.18 -0.90 23.46
CA LEU A 102 4.71 -0.32 22.21
C LEU A 102 6.00 0.49 22.37
N SER A 103 6.32 0.88 23.60
CA SER A 103 7.29 1.93 23.92
C SER A 103 8.66 1.73 23.29
N GLN A 104 9.11 2.74 22.53
CA GLN A 104 10.51 3.02 22.22
C GLN A 104 10.82 4.51 22.48
N ALA A 105 11.84 4.75 23.32
CA ALA A 105 12.71 5.93 23.39
C ALA A 105 12.34 7.21 24.18
N ASN A 106 11.07 7.51 24.53
CA ASN A 106 10.73 8.84 25.11
C ASN A 106 10.06 8.84 26.51
N ASP A 107 10.38 7.87 27.38
CA ASP A 107 9.89 7.75 28.78
C ASP A 107 8.36 7.67 28.99
N THR A 108 7.54 7.83 27.96
CA THR A 108 6.10 7.61 28.04
C THR A 108 5.78 6.19 27.62
N GLU A 109 5.22 5.41 28.55
CA GLU A 109 4.75 4.07 28.27
C GLU A 109 3.48 4.11 27.42
N LEU A 110 3.56 3.59 26.20
CA LEU A 110 2.43 3.46 25.30
C LEU A 110 2.08 2.00 25.10
N TYR A 111 0.77 1.74 25.00
CA TYR A 111 0.22 0.42 24.79
C TYR A 111 -0.71 0.43 23.58
N GLY A 112 -0.68 -0.65 22.81
CA GLY A 112 -1.64 -0.93 21.75
C GLY A 112 -2.76 -1.81 22.29
N PHE A 113 -4.00 -1.50 21.95
CA PHE A 113 -5.18 -2.30 22.28
C PHE A 113 -5.88 -2.74 21.01
N VAL A 114 -5.99 -4.05 20.83
CA VAL A 114 -6.70 -4.67 19.72
C VAL A 114 -7.78 -5.57 20.28
N SER A 115 -9.02 -5.41 19.85
CA SER A 115 -10.13 -6.25 20.31
C SER A 115 -10.99 -6.77 19.17
N ALA A 116 -11.64 -7.91 19.40
CA ALA A 116 -12.49 -8.58 18.43
C ALA A 116 -13.70 -9.26 19.07
N VAL A 117 -14.80 -9.32 18.33
CA VAL A 117 -16.03 -10.06 18.66
C VAL A 117 -16.43 -10.86 17.44
N ASP A 118 -16.68 -12.16 17.62
CA ASP A 118 -17.01 -13.09 16.53
C ASP A 118 -16.00 -13.07 15.37
N GLY A 119 -14.71 -12.88 15.71
CA GLY A 119 -13.61 -12.74 14.74
C GLY A 119 -13.59 -11.40 13.97
N ILE A 120 -14.49 -10.46 14.29
CA ILE A 120 -14.57 -9.13 13.68
C ILE A 120 -13.74 -8.17 14.52
N LEU A 121 -12.82 -7.43 13.89
CA LEU A 121 -12.06 -6.38 14.56
C LEU A 121 -13.01 -5.27 15.06
N VAL A 122 -12.94 -4.97 16.36
CA VAL A 122 -13.75 -3.93 17.02
C VAL A 122 -12.91 -2.70 17.35
N SER A 123 -11.70 -2.90 17.88
CA SER A 123 -10.81 -1.80 18.27
C SER A 123 -9.38 -2.03 17.79
N ASP A 124 -8.72 -0.93 17.41
CA ASP A 124 -7.28 -0.82 17.18
C ASP A 124 -6.86 0.57 17.67
N LEU A 125 -6.34 0.64 18.89
CA LEU A 125 -6.06 1.88 19.61
C LEU A 125 -4.63 1.91 20.14
N VAL A 126 -4.10 3.11 20.34
CA VAL A 126 -2.83 3.36 21.04
C VAL A 126 -3.07 4.43 22.09
N GLY A 127 -2.55 4.24 23.28
CA GLY A 127 -2.71 5.18 24.38
C GLY A 127 -1.82 4.87 25.57
N THR A 128 -1.98 5.66 26.63
CA THR A 128 -1.36 5.40 27.93
C THR A 128 -1.97 4.17 28.61
N ARG A 129 -1.38 3.74 29.71
CA ARG A 129 -1.90 2.63 30.51
C ARG A 129 -3.34 2.88 30.95
N GLU A 130 -3.64 4.08 31.43
CA GLU A 130 -4.96 4.46 31.94
C GLU A 130 -6.01 4.47 30.83
N GLU A 131 -5.69 5.06 29.67
CA GLU A 131 -6.57 5.12 28.51
C GLU A 131 -6.89 3.71 27.98
N ILE A 132 -5.88 2.84 27.92
CA ILE A 132 -6.05 1.47 27.42
C ILE A 132 -6.80 0.60 28.44
N ARG A 133 -6.61 0.83 29.74
CA ARG A 133 -7.40 0.18 30.79
C ARG A 133 -8.88 0.58 30.67
N GLU A 134 -9.16 1.86 30.46
CA GLU A 134 -10.53 2.34 30.25
C GLU A 134 -11.15 1.75 28.98
N ALA A 135 -10.42 1.74 27.86
CA ALA A 135 -10.88 1.13 26.61
C ALA A 135 -11.21 -0.36 26.78
N ARG A 136 -10.40 -1.10 27.54
CA ARG A 136 -10.66 -2.50 27.90
C ARG A 136 -11.94 -2.65 28.71
N GLU A 137 -12.13 -1.85 29.77
CA GLU A 137 -13.34 -1.93 30.60
C GLU A 137 -14.60 -1.61 29.77
N ILE A 138 -14.54 -0.60 28.91
CA ILE A 138 -15.63 -0.27 27.99
C ILE A 138 -15.93 -1.47 27.07
N PHE A 139 -14.90 -2.06 26.45
CA PHE A 139 -15.05 -3.22 25.59
C PHE A 139 -15.74 -4.39 26.31
N LEU A 140 -15.31 -4.72 27.52
CA LEU A 140 -15.89 -5.80 28.32
C LEU A 140 -17.31 -5.50 28.82
N THR A 141 -17.63 -4.22 29.04
CA THR A 141 -18.96 -3.80 29.51
C THR A 141 -20.00 -3.85 28.39
N ILE A 142 -19.63 -3.46 27.17
CA ILE A 142 -20.59 -3.34 26.06
C ILE A 142 -20.76 -4.63 25.26
N ASN A 143 -19.79 -5.55 25.30
CA ASN A 143 -19.84 -6.81 24.55
C ASN A 143 -20.10 -8.00 25.47
N SER A 144 -20.95 -8.93 25.03
CA SER A 144 -21.18 -10.18 25.75
C SER A 144 -20.04 -11.15 25.51
N ALA A 145 -19.63 -11.88 26.55
CA ALA A 145 -18.59 -12.89 26.42
C ALA A 145 -19.02 -14.01 25.45
N PRO A 146 -18.11 -14.50 24.59
CA PRO A 146 -18.33 -15.71 23.80
C PRO A 146 -18.59 -16.92 24.69
N GLU A 147 -19.18 -17.98 24.12
CA GLU A 147 -19.51 -19.23 24.85
C GLU A 147 -18.32 -19.82 25.61
N HIS A 148 -17.12 -19.73 25.03
CA HIS A 148 -15.87 -20.25 25.61
C HIS A 148 -15.09 -19.19 26.41
N GLY A 149 -15.70 -18.04 26.69
CA GLY A 149 -15.07 -16.90 27.31
C GLY A 149 -14.21 -16.07 26.35
N TRP A 150 -13.58 -15.03 26.91
CA TRP A 150 -12.70 -14.13 26.15
C TRP A 150 -11.29 -14.71 26.02
N THR A 151 -10.69 -14.58 24.84
CA THR A 151 -9.24 -14.76 24.67
C THR A 151 -8.51 -13.46 24.95
N CYS A 152 -7.88 -13.35 26.13
CA CYS A 152 -7.24 -12.11 26.58
C CYS A 152 -5.71 -12.26 26.63
N TYR A 153 -4.99 -11.34 26.01
CA TYR A 153 -3.54 -11.18 26.19
C TYR A 153 -3.25 -9.85 26.88
N GLU A 154 -2.56 -9.87 28.01
CA GLU A 154 -2.28 -8.66 28.78
C GLU A 154 -0.88 -8.66 29.39
N PRO A 155 -0.20 -7.50 29.43
CA PRO A 155 0.97 -7.32 30.26
C PRO A 155 0.63 -7.44 31.76
N PRO A 156 1.57 -7.89 32.61
CA PRO A 156 1.35 -7.99 34.06
C PRO A 156 0.90 -6.68 34.71
N SER A 157 1.23 -5.53 34.13
CA SER A 157 0.86 -4.21 34.66
C SER A 157 -0.64 -3.91 34.61
N PHE A 158 -1.43 -4.67 33.84
CA PHE A 158 -2.89 -4.48 33.70
C PHE A 158 -3.74 -5.36 34.62
N ASN A 159 -3.11 -6.33 35.31
CA ASN A 159 -3.72 -7.22 36.33
C ASN A 159 -5.08 -7.82 35.90
N GLY A 160 -5.26 -8.19 34.63
CA GLY A 160 -6.50 -8.80 34.17
C GLY A 160 -6.72 -10.20 34.78
N PRO A 161 -7.98 -10.57 35.05
CA PRO A 161 -8.32 -11.92 35.47
C PRO A 161 -8.10 -12.87 34.29
N ASP A 162 -7.31 -13.93 34.50
CA ASP A 162 -7.29 -15.14 33.66
C ASP A 162 -6.82 -15.01 32.19
N GLY A 163 -6.06 -13.96 31.85
CA GLY A 163 -5.46 -13.83 30.51
C GLY A 163 -4.41 -14.90 30.20
N ARG A 164 -4.19 -15.21 28.91
CA ARG A 164 -3.16 -16.15 28.38
C ARG A 164 -1.71 -15.68 28.60
N GLY A 165 -1.49 -14.69 29.48
CA GLY A 165 -0.22 -14.02 29.70
C GLY A 165 0.05 -12.91 28.67
N PRO A 166 1.23 -12.26 28.74
CA PRO A 166 1.60 -11.21 27.81
C PRO A 166 1.79 -11.76 26.40
N LEU A 167 1.51 -10.92 25.39
CA LEU A 167 1.85 -11.17 23.99
C LEU A 167 3.08 -10.31 23.61
N PRO A 168 4.31 -10.86 23.65
CA PRO A 168 5.50 -10.07 23.38
C PRO A 168 5.55 -9.61 21.92
N LEU A 169 5.89 -8.35 21.67
CA LEU A 169 5.93 -7.80 20.31
C LEU A 169 6.83 -8.60 19.37
N GLU A 170 7.97 -9.12 19.85
CA GLU A 170 8.87 -9.96 19.04
C GLU A 170 8.21 -11.22 18.47
N THR A 171 7.14 -11.74 19.10
CA THR A 171 6.38 -12.87 18.54
C THR A 171 5.62 -12.48 17.27
N LEU A 172 5.22 -11.21 17.16
CA LEU A 172 4.49 -10.65 16.02
C LEU A 172 5.44 -10.03 14.98
N THR A 173 6.51 -9.39 15.44
CA THR A 173 7.41 -8.57 14.60
C THR A 173 8.76 -9.24 14.31
N GLY A 174 9.02 -10.41 14.88
CA GLY A 174 10.25 -11.18 14.69
C GLY A 174 10.56 -11.49 13.23
N ALA A 175 11.81 -11.89 12.96
CA ALA A 175 12.26 -12.16 11.59
C ALA A 175 11.50 -13.35 10.97
N GLY A 176 10.63 -13.09 9.99
CA GLY A 176 9.82 -14.14 9.38
C GLY A 176 9.02 -13.70 8.15
N LYS A 177 8.26 -14.62 7.58
CA LYS A 177 7.23 -14.30 6.57
C LYS A 177 5.95 -13.91 7.30
N TYR A 178 5.53 -12.67 7.14
CA TYR A 178 4.25 -12.19 7.69
C TYR A 178 3.10 -12.53 6.73
N PRO A 179 1.87 -12.74 7.27
CA PRO A 179 0.66 -12.94 6.48
C PRO A 179 0.46 -11.84 5.44
N ALA A 180 -0.12 -12.21 4.29
CA ALA A 180 -0.39 -11.25 3.22
C ALA A 180 -1.52 -10.30 3.62
N GLU A 181 -2.46 -10.81 4.41
CA GLU A 181 -3.66 -10.15 4.93
C GLU A 181 -3.30 -9.00 5.86
N ALA A 182 -2.17 -9.09 6.57
CA ALA A 182 -1.69 -8.03 7.45
C ALA A 182 -0.92 -6.92 6.71
N ARG A 183 -0.64 -7.08 5.41
CA ARG A 183 0.22 -6.16 4.67
C ARG A 183 -0.55 -4.98 4.11
N LEU A 184 -0.03 -3.77 4.32
CA LEU A 184 -0.57 -2.57 3.68
C LEU A 184 -0.19 -2.50 2.19
N HIS A 185 -1.17 -2.17 1.38
CA HIS A 185 -1.08 -1.99 -0.07
C HIS A 185 -0.89 -0.51 -0.44
N PRO A 186 -0.17 -0.21 -1.53
CA PRO A 186 -0.06 1.15 -2.03
C PRO A 186 -1.38 1.62 -2.69
N VAL A 187 -1.80 2.86 -2.39
CA VAL A 187 -2.97 3.50 -3.03
C VAL A 187 -2.67 3.91 -4.47
N SER A 188 -1.44 4.31 -4.77
CA SER A 188 -0.97 4.61 -6.12
C SER A 188 -0.03 3.51 -6.64
N ARG A 189 -0.10 3.19 -7.94
CA ARG A 189 0.90 2.38 -8.64
C ARG A 189 2.03 3.25 -9.26
N GLY A 190 2.05 4.57 -9.03
CA GLY A 190 3.25 5.35 -9.37
C GLY A 190 4.44 4.85 -8.53
N PRO A 191 5.71 5.02 -8.92
CA PRO A 191 6.37 5.50 -10.14
C PRO A 191 6.54 4.42 -11.25
N GLN A 192 5.84 3.29 -11.17
CA GLN A 192 6.10 2.13 -12.03
C GLN A 192 5.77 2.37 -13.52
N LEU A 193 4.93 3.37 -13.84
CA LEU A 193 4.60 3.74 -15.22
C LEU A 193 5.63 4.68 -15.86
N ILE A 194 6.42 5.40 -15.05
CA ILE A 194 7.46 6.32 -15.55
C ILE A 194 8.50 5.59 -16.41
N PRO A 195 9.12 4.46 -15.98
CA PRO A 195 10.07 3.75 -16.82
C PRO A 195 9.42 3.17 -18.07
N VAL A 196 8.16 2.73 -17.99
CA VAL A 196 7.43 2.21 -19.17
C VAL A 196 7.21 3.31 -20.20
N LEU A 197 6.76 4.49 -19.77
CA LEU A 197 6.59 5.65 -20.65
C LEU A 197 7.93 6.12 -21.24
N LEU A 198 9.00 6.08 -20.46
CA LEU A 198 10.37 6.36 -20.93
C LEU A 198 10.81 5.37 -22.02
N ILE A 199 10.60 4.07 -21.81
CA ILE A 199 10.93 3.02 -22.79
C ILE A 199 10.13 3.23 -24.08
N LEU A 200 8.83 3.49 -23.98
CA LEU A 200 7.97 3.74 -25.15
C LEU A 200 8.43 4.99 -25.92
N THR A 201 8.80 6.05 -25.21
CA THR A 201 9.32 7.28 -25.83
C THR A 201 10.64 7.03 -26.54
N LEU A 202 11.57 6.31 -25.91
CA LEU A 202 12.86 5.95 -26.51
C LEU A 202 12.68 5.10 -27.78
N LEU A 203 11.82 4.08 -27.73
CA LEU A 203 11.49 3.26 -28.90
C LEU A 203 10.90 4.09 -30.04
N GLY A 204 9.97 5.00 -29.72
CA GLY A 204 9.38 5.91 -30.72
C GLY A 204 10.42 6.80 -31.39
N THR A 205 11.34 7.39 -30.61
CA THR A 205 12.40 8.24 -31.16
C THR A 205 13.41 7.46 -31.99
N ALA A 206 13.79 6.24 -31.58
CA ALA A 206 14.71 5.39 -32.32
C ALA A 206 14.10 4.95 -33.66
N TRP A 207 12.82 4.55 -33.66
CA TRP A 207 12.09 4.18 -34.88
C TRP A 207 11.97 5.36 -35.84
N TYR A 208 11.61 6.54 -35.34
CA TYR A 208 11.52 7.76 -36.16
C TYR A 208 12.89 8.15 -36.75
N GLY A 209 13.96 8.09 -35.95
CA GLY A 209 15.32 8.35 -36.41
C GLY A 209 15.77 7.38 -37.51
N TRP A 210 15.44 6.10 -37.38
CA TRP A 210 15.72 5.09 -38.41
C TRP A 210 14.99 5.40 -39.72
N GLN A 211 13.69 5.69 -39.65
CA GLN A 211 12.88 6.06 -40.81
C GLN A 211 13.42 7.31 -41.52
N TYR A 212 13.82 8.32 -40.75
CA TYR A 212 14.42 9.53 -41.31
C TYR A 212 15.76 9.27 -41.99
N TYR A 213 16.60 8.42 -41.39
CA TYR A 213 17.89 8.02 -41.96
C TYR A 213 17.72 7.24 -43.28
N GLU A 214 16.77 6.32 -43.36
CA GLU A 214 16.47 5.59 -44.61
C GLU A 214 16.05 6.54 -45.73
N ARG A 215 15.21 7.54 -45.43
CA ARG A 215 14.82 8.56 -46.42
C ARG A 215 16.01 9.35 -46.94
N LEU A 216 16.87 9.85 -46.04
CA LEU A 216 18.09 10.56 -46.43
C LEU A 216 19.04 9.68 -47.26
N LYS A 217 19.13 8.39 -46.95
CA LYS A 217 19.94 7.45 -47.72
C LYS A 217 19.38 7.26 -49.13
N ALA A 218 18.06 7.14 -49.26
CA ALA A 218 17.39 7.03 -50.55
C ALA A 218 17.55 8.31 -51.39
N GLU A 219 17.40 9.50 -50.79
CA GLU A 219 17.63 10.78 -51.47
C GLU A 219 19.05 10.90 -52.00
N LYS A 220 20.05 10.54 -51.19
CA LYS A 220 21.47 10.56 -51.61
C LYS A 220 21.75 9.56 -52.74
N ALA A 221 21.13 8.38 -52.71
CA ALA A 221 21.26 7.40 -53.78
C ALA A 221 20.64 7.90 -55.09
N ALA A 222 19.44 8.49 -55.02
CA ALA A 222 18.77 9.08 -56.18
C ALA A 222 19.57 10.23 -56.81
N LEU A 223 20.19 11.09 -56.00
CA LEU A 223 21.08 12.15 -56.48
C LEU A 223 22.34 11.58 -57.15
N ALA A 224 22.92 10.51 -56.61
CA ALA A 224 24.08 9.86 -57.21
C ALA A 224 23.73 9.19 -58.55
N GLU A 225 22.59 8.51 -58.64
CA GLU A 225 22.09 7.94 -59.90
C GLU A 225 21.79 9.02 -60.94
N ALA A 226 21.17 10.13 -60.53
CA ALA A 226 20.92 11.27 -61.41
C ALA A 226 22.23 11.91 -61.90
N ALA A 227 23.24 12.03 -61.04
CA ALA A 227 24.56 12.53 -61.40
C ALA A 227 25.30 11.59 -62.38
N GLN A 228 25.17 10.27 -62.19
CA GLN A 228 25.72 9.27 -63.13
C GLN A 228 25.05 9.34 -64.49
N LYS A 229 23.71 9.38 -64.56
CA LYS A 229 22.98 9.55 -65.82
C LYS A 229 23.34 10.84 -66.54
N ALA A 230 23.43 11.95 -65.81
CA ALA A 230 23.85 13.22 -66.39
C ALA A 230 25.31 13.21 -66.88
N ALA A 231 26.19 12.44 -66.23
CA ALA A 231 27.57 12.25 -66.68
C ALA A 231 27.62 11.36 -67.94
N GLU A 232 26.85 10.28 -68.00
CA GLU A 232 26.73 9.41 -69.17
C GLU A 232 26.14 10.17 -70.38
N GLU A 233 25.07 10.95 -70.18
CA GLU A 233 24.49 11.80 -71.22
C GLU A 233 25.49 12.85 -71.76
N ARG A 234 26.34 13.40 -70.89
CA ARG A 234 27.44 14.31 -71.29
C ARG A 234 28.59 13.61 -72.03
N ILE A 235 28.79 12.32 -71.80
CA ILE A 235 29.83 11.52 -72.46
C ILE A 235 29.33 10.99 -73.82
N THR A 236 28.03 11.10 -74.13
CA THR A 236 27.48 10.76 -75.45
C THR A 236 28.25 11.52 -76.53
N PRO A 237 29.00 10.82 -77.39
CA PRO A 237 29.91 11.50 -78.29
C PRO A 237 29.14 12.20 -79.43
N PRO A 238 29.62 13.37 -79.90
CA PRO A 238 28.86 14.29 -80.75
C PRO A 238 28.53 13.77 -82.16
N TRP A 239 29.03 12.60 -82.56
CA TRP A 239 28.76 12.00 -83.88
C TRP A 239 27.50 11.10 -83.91
N LEU A 240 26.87 10.82 -82.77
CA LEU A 240 25.62 10.04 -82.70
C LEU A 240 24.36 10.84 -83.06
N SER A 241 24.47 12.16 -83.22
CA SER A 241 23.35 13.06 -83.57
C SER A 241 23.43 13.63 -84.99
N MET A 242 24.32 13.13 -85.85
CA MET A 242 24.33 13.52 -87.26
C MET A 242 23.20 12.80 -88.01
N PRO A 243 22.33 13.53 -88.75
CA PRO A 243 21.37 12.88 -89.63
C PRO A 243 22.12 12.11 -90.72
N GLU A 244 21.71 10.88 -90.99
CA GLU A 244 22.24 10.10 -92.12
C GLU A 244 21.96 10.85 -93.42
N THR A 245 23.00 11.46 -93.99
CA THR A 245 22.92 12.08 -95.32
C THR A 245 23.22 11.02 -96.37
N GLY A 246 22.16 10.73 -97.14
CA GLY A 246 22.05 10.19 -98.51
C GLY A 246 23.29 9.69 -99.23
#